data_AF-A0A6M3L5N4-F1
#
_entry.id   AF-A0A6M3L5N4-F1
#
_cell.length_a   1.000
_cell.length_b   1.000
_cell.length_c   1.000
_cell.angle_alpha   90.00
_cell.angle_beta   90.00
_cell.angle_gamma   90.00
#
_symmetry.space_group_name_H-M   'P 1'
#
loop_
_entity.id
_entity.type
_entity.pdbx_description
1 polymer ?
#
loop_
_entity_poly.entity_id
_entity_poly.type
_entity_poly.pdbx_seq_one_letter_code
_entity_poly.pdbx_strand_id
1 'polypeptide(L)'
;MPKEWPIFNAPRPIYGVETWEGDFHHGRFYAAVDLDDSLAAMVINENIVNDAWVCEYITKAHAIEWAKEYYSKMSKINLDDFEPQDLVEVYLHHQDRIDVDAKEYFAKKGIKL
;
A
#
# COMPACT_ATOMS: atom_id res chain seq x y z
N MET A 1 -4.78 -9.77 -14.74
CA MET A 1 -3.72 -9.11 -13.96
C MET A 1 -2.62 -10.13 -13.79
N PRO A 2 -1.38 -9.85 -14.23
CA PRO A 2 -0.31 -10.81 -14.11
C PRO A 2 0.23 -10.80 -12.67
N LYS A 3 0.37 -12.00 -12.10
CA LYS A 3 0.96 -12.41 -10.79
C LYS A 3 0.67 -11.49 -9.58
N GLU A 4 0.10 -12.08 -8.51
CA GLU A 4 -0.20 -11.43 -7.22
C GLU A 4 1.09 -11.10 -6.41
N TRP A 5 2.04 -10.43 -7.05
CA TRP A 5 3.30 -10.03 -6.44
C TRP A 5 3.09 -8.84 -5.50
N PRO A 6 3.67 -8.85 -4.29
CA PRO A 6 3.74 -7.66 -3.47
C PRO A 6 4.49 -6.55 -4.22
N ILE A 7 3.91 -5.35 -4.15
CA ILE A 7 4.50 -4.14 -4.70
C ILE A 7 5.01 -3.31 -3.53
N PHE A 8 6.17 -2.72 -3.69
CA PHE A 8 6.78 -1.81 -2.74
C PHE A 8 6.85 -0.41 -3.35
N ASN A 9 6.75 0.62 -2.51
CA ASN A 9 6.95 2.02 -2.87
C ASN A 9 7.93 2.70 -1.90
N ALA A 10 8.88 3.46 -2.42
CA ALA A 10 9.90 4.13 -1.62
C ALA A 10 10.33 5.48 -2.21
N PRO A 11 10.85 6.41 -1.39
CA PRO A 11 11.38 7.69 -1.87
C PRO A 11 12.74 7.54 -2.59
N ARG A 12 13.34 6.35 -2.57
CA ARG A 12 14.62 5.99 -3.20
C ARG A 12 14.49 4.71 -4.04
N PRO A 13 15.40 4.45 -5.00
CA PRO A 13 15.38 3.20 -5.76
C PRO A 13 15.42 1.96 -4.86
N ILE A 14 14.65 0.94 -5.23
CA ILE A 14 14.43 -0.30 -4.47
C ILE A 14 14.50 -1.52 -5.41
N TYR A 15 14.59 -2.72 -4.82
CA TYR A 15 14.83 -3.96 -5.55
C TYR A 15 13.54 -4.72 -5.87
N GLY A 16 13.47 -5.32 -7.05
CA GLY A 16 12.35 -6.17 -7.47
C GLY A 16 12.63 -6.84 -8.82
N VAL A 17 11.75 -7.76 -9.20
CA VAL A 17 11.78 -8.39 -10.53
C VAL A 17 11.35 -7.41 -11.62
N GLU A 18 10.48 -6.47 -11.27
CA GLU A 18 10.07 -5.35 -12.11
C GLU A 18 10.14 -4.07 -11.28
N THR A 19 10.64 -2.98 -11.86
CA THR A 19 10.73 -1.68 -11.22
C THR A 19 10.21 -0.58 -12.14
N TRP A 20 9.60 0.45 -11.55
CA TRP A 20 9.10 1.61 -12.29
C TRP A 20 9.06 2.85 -11.42
N GLU A 21 8.83 4.00 -12.05
CA GLU A 21 8.57 5.26 -11.36
C GLU A 21 7.13 5.70 -11.63
N GLY A 22 6.51 6.33 -10.63
CA GLY A 22 5.14 6.81 -10.71
C GLY A 22 4.90 8.08 -9.89
N ASP A 23 3.64 8.33 -9.58
CA ASP A 23 3.24 9.43 -8.71
C ASP A 23 3.85 9.28 -7.32
N PHE A 24 4.05 10.40 -6.64
CA PHE A 24 4.61 10.39 -5.29
C PHE A 24 3.49 10.09 -4.28
N HIS A 25 3.52 8.90 -3.69
CA HIS A 25 2.70 8.53 -2.52
C HIS A 25 3.59 8.52 -1.28
N HIS A 26 4.09 7.36 -0.85
CA HIS A 26 5.17 7.28 0.13
C HIS A 26 6.53 7.64 -0.51
N GLY A 27 6.66 7.36 -1.80
CA GLY A 27 7.72 7.83 -2.67
C GLY A 27 7.36 7.65 -4.15
N ARG A 28 8.35 7.73 -5.03
CA ARG A 28 8.15 7.65 -6.49
C ARG A 28 8.63 6.34 -7.11
N PHE A 29 9.44 5.56 -6.39
CA PHE A 29 10.04 4.34 -6.90
C PHE A 29 9.22 3.15 -6.47
N TYR A 30 8.89 2.29 -7.42
CA TYR A 30 8.09 1.10 -7.21
C TYR A 30 8.86 -0.15 -7.63
N ALA A 31 8.61 -1.25 -6.92
CA ALA A 31 9.16 -2.55 -7.25
C ALA A 31 8.17 -3.68 -6.95
N ALA A 32 7.97 -4.58 -7.90
CA ALA A 32 7.26 -5.84 -7.67
C ALA A 32 8.26 -6.94 -7.29
N VAL A 33 7.92 -7.79 -6.32
CA VAL A 33 8.78 -8.90 -5.88
C VAL A 33 8.11 -10.24 -6.17
N ASP A 34 8.78 -11.11 -6.93
CA ASP A 34 8.34 -12.49 -7.10
C ASP A 34 8.62 -13.31 -5.85
N LEU A 35 7.58 -13.79 -5.18
CA LEU A 35 7.71 -14.58 -3.96
C LEU A 35 8.26 -15.98 -4.21
N ASP A 36 8.19 -16.47 -5.45
CA ASP A 36 8.77 -17.75 -5.84
C ASP A 36 10.28 -17.64 -6.13
N ASP A 37 10.84 -16.42 -6.19
CA ASP A 37 12.28 -16.21 -6.36
C ASP A 37 13.04 -16.60 -5.09
N SER A 38 14.12 -17.35 -5.25
CA SER A 38 14.99 -17.76 -4.14
C SER A 38 15.60 -16.61 -3.33
N LEU A 39 15.65 -15.39 -3.90
CA LEU A 39 16.14 -14.17 -3.26
C LEU A 39 15.01 -13.30 -2.70
N ALA A 40 13.74 -13.69 -2.82
CA ALA A 40 12.58 -12.88 -2.43
C ALA A 40 12.68 -12.35 -1.00
N ALA A 41 13.00 -13.20 -0.02
CA ALA A 41 13.11 -12.80 1.38
C ALA A 41 14.21 -11.74 1.60
N MET A 42 15.36 -11.89 0.93
CA MET A 42 16.46 -10.92 0.99
C MET A 42 16.02 -9.59 0.38
N VAL A 43 15.41 -9.61 -0.80
CA VAL A 43 14.91 -8.41 -1.50
C VAL A 43 13.87 -7.67 -0.65
N ILE A 44 12.93 -8.40 -0.05
CA ILE A 44 11.93 -7.81 0.84
C ILE A 44 12.60 -7.15 2.05
N ASN A 45 13.55 -7.82 2.68
CA ASN A 45 14.27 -7.26 3.83
C ASN A 45 15.06 -5.99 3.46
N GLU A 46 15.75 -5.99 2.31
CA GLU A 46 16.45 -4.81 1.81
C GLU A 46 15.50 -3.65 1.51
N ASN A 47 14.33 -3.93 0.94
CA ASN A 47 13.31 -2.91 0.71
C ASN A 47 12.80 -2.33 2.03
N ILE A 48 12.54 -3.16 3.05
CA ILE A 48 12.16 -2.71 4.40
C ILE A 48 13.24 -1.81 5.01
N VAL A 49 14.52 -2.20 4.93
CA VAL A 49 15.64 -1.39 5.42
C VAL A 49 15.74 -0.06 4.66
N ASN A 50 15.33 -0.03 3.40
CA ASN A 50 15.27 1.18 2.58
C ASN A 50 13.98 2.00 2.75
N ASP A 51 13.23 1.76 3.83
CA ASP A 51 11.99 2.49 4.14
C ASP A 51 10.97 2.35 3.00
N ALA A 52 10.87 1.16 2.43
CA ALA A 52 9.88 0.83 1.42
C ALA A 52 8.60 0.30 2.06
N TRP A 53 7.48 0.73 1.51
CA TRP A 53 6.15 0.46 2.02
C TRP A 53 5.42 -0.46 1.06
N VAL A 54 4.69 -1.45 1.58
CA VAL A 54 3.96 -2.41 0.74
C VAL A 54 2.67 -1.78 0.23
N CYS A 55 2.50 -1.73 -1.09
CA CYS A 55 1.28 -1.27 -1.72
C CYS A 55 0.25 -2.38 -1.78
N GLU A 56 -0.96 -2.10 -1.29
CA GLU A 56 -2.13 -2.96 -1.48
C GLU A 56 -3.05 -2.42 -2.58
N TYR A 57 -3.50 -3.30 -3.45
CA TYR A 57 -4.60 -2.99 -4.36
C TYR A 57 -5.90 -3.01 -3.58
N ILE A 58 -6.53 -1.84 -3.48
CA ILE A 58 -7.86 -1.71 -2.90
C ILE A 58 -8.89 -1.37 -3.97
N THR A 59 -10.13 -1.79 -3.74
CA THR A 59 -11.24 -1.40 -4.62
C THR A 59 -11.75 -0.01 -4.23
N LYS A 60 -12.34 0.70 -5.19
CA LYS A 60 -13.04 1.97 -4.91
C LYS A 60 -14.08 1.83 -3.80
N ALA A 61 -14.82 0.71 -3.77
CA ALA A 61 -15.79 0.44 -2.71
C ALA A 61 -15.12 0.35 -1.33
N HIS A 62 -13.96 -0.30 -1.23
CA HIS A 62 -13.21 -0.38 0.02
C HIS A 62 -12.73 0.98 0.52
N ALA A 63 -12.18 1.82 -0.37
CA ALA A 63 -11.77 3.19 -0.02
C ALA A 63 -12.94 4.01 0.56
N ILE A 64 -14.10 3.91 -0.08
CA ILE A 64 -15.32 4.62 0.34
C ILE A 64 -15.76 4.15 1.73
N GLU A 65 -15.85 2.85 1.97
CA GLU A 65 -16.27 2.32 3.27
C GLU A 65 -15.29 2.69 4.38
N TRP A 66 -13.98 2.60 4.13
CA TRP A 66 -12.96 3.05 5.07
C TRP A 66 -13.13 4.54 5.43
N ALA A 67 -13.32 5.41 4.43
CA ALA A 67 -13.49 6.85 4.65
C ALA A 67 -14.74 7.16 5.48
N LYS A 68 -15.84 6.44 5.24
CA LYS A 68 -17.06 6.56 6.05
C LYS A 68 -16.81 6.17 7.50
N GLU A 69 -16.14 5.04 7.74
CA GLU A 69 -15.80 4.60 9.08
C GLU A 69 -14.89 5.61 9.79
N TYR A 70 -13.86 6.11 9.11
CA TYR A 70 -12.93 7.10 9.64
C TYR A 70 -13.65 8.37 10.11
N TYR A 71 -14.51 8.95 9.28
CA TYR A 71 -15.24 10.16 9.63
C TYR A 71 -16.34 9.97 10.66
N SER A 72 -16.99 8.79 10.68
CA SER A 72 -17.97 8.46 11.71
C SER A 72 -17.37 8.54 13.13
N LYS A 73 -16.08 8.19 13.26
CA LYS A 73 -15.33 8.21 14.53
C LYS A 73 -14.83 9.62 14.90
N MET A 74 -14.62 10.50 13.93
CA MET A 74 -14.15 11.87 14.17
C MET A 74 -15.27 12.88 14.48
N SER A 75 -16.53 12.46 14.39
CA SER A 75 -17.74 13.19 14.80
C SER A 75 -17.74 14.67 14.41
N LYS A 76 -18.10 14.99 13.14
CA LYS A 76 -18.64 16.30 12.73
C LYS A 76 -19.04 16.46 11.25
N ILE A 77 -18.94 15.41 10.44
CA ILE A 77 -19.14 15.53 8.99
C ILE A 77 -20.33 14.66 8.56
N ASN A 78 -21.27 15.25 7.82
CA ASN A 78 -22.31 14.51 7.13
C ASN A 78 -21.72 13.92 5.85
N LEU A 79 -21.66 12.59 5.77
CA LEU A 79 -21.02 11.89 4.67
C LEU A 79 -21.87 11.86 3.40
N ASP A 80 -23.17 12.16 3.51
CA ASP A 80 -24.07 12.26 2.37
C ASP A 80 -23.78 13.49 1.49
N ASP A 81 -22.97 14.44 1.99
CA ASP A 81 -22.55 15.63 1.25
C ASP A 81 -21.32 15.37 0.35
N PHE A 82 -20.74 14.17 0.39
CA PHE A 82 -19.53 13.81 -0.36
C PHE A 82 -19.87 12.91 -1.54
N GLU A 83 -19.32 13.23 -2.71
CA GLU A 83 -19.37 12.32 -3.83
C GLU A 83 -18.45 11.12 -3.57
N PRO A 84 -18.72 9.94 -4.16
CA PRO A 84 -17.86 8.76 -4.01
C PRO A 84 -16.39 8.98 -4.37
N GLN A 85 -16.08 9.98 -5.19
CA GLN A 85 -14.71 10.32 -5.54
C GLN A 85 -14.00 11.08 -4.42
N ASP A 86 -14.68 11.97 -3.72
CA ASP A 86 -14.12 12.72 -2.59
C ASP A 86 -13.73 11.77 -1.45
N LEU A 87 -14.54 10.75 -1.21
CA LEU A 87 -14.25 9.71 -0.21
C LEU A 87 -13.03 8.84 -0.58
N VAL A 88 -12.81 8.59 -1.88
CA VAL A 88 -11.58 7.93 -2.34
C VAL A 88 -10.37 8.82 -2.11
N GLU A 89 -10.48 10.13 -2.38
CA GLU A 89 -9.38 11.06 -2.12
C GLU A 89 -9.04 11.14 -0.64
N VAL A 90 -10.03 11.09 0.25
CA VAL A 90 -9.80 11.03 1.70
C VAL A 90 -9.01 9.79 2.07
N TYR A 91 -9.36 8.62 1.53
CA TYR A 91 -8.57 7.40 1.72
C TYR A 91 -7.13 7.61 1.25
N LEU A 92 -6.92 8.13 0.05
CA LEU A 92 -5.58 8.35 -0.52
C LEU A 92 -4.74 9.34 0.32
N HIS A 93 -5.35 10.41 0.84
CA HIS A 93 -4.68 11.37 1.72
C HIS A 93 -4.28 10.78 3.08
N HIS A 94 -4.92 9.69 3.49
CA HIS A 94 -4.65 9.00 4.75
C HIS A 94 -3.99 7.64 4.53
N GLN A 95 -3.58 7.32 3.29
CA GLN A 95 -2.99 6.05 2.94
C GLN A 95 -1.72 5.80 3.75
N ASP A 96 -0.90 6.84 3.97
CA ASP A 96 0.27 6.86 4.87
C ASP A 96 -0.01 6.39 6.32
N ARG A 97 -1.28 6.34 6.74
CA ARG A 97 -1.73 5.88 8.07
C ARG A 97 -2.38 4.49 8.06
N ILE A 98 -2.65 3.95 6.88
CA ILE A 98 -3.27 2.63 6.64
C ILE A 98 -2.20 1.58 6.41
N ASP A 99 -1.03 2.02 5.99
CA ASP A 99 0.04 1.14 5.59
C ASP A 99 0.44 0.17 6.70
N VAL A 100 0.57 -1.07 6.27
CA VAL A 100 0.89 -2.20 7.12
C VAL A 100 2.40 -2.33 7.11
N ASP A 101 2.99 -2.41 8.31
CA ASP A 101 4.39 -2.83 8.45
C ASP A 101 4.59 -4.09 7.59
N ALA A 102 5.60 -4.10 6.73
CA ALA A 102 5.78 -5.20 5.78
C ALA A 102 5.83 -6.55 6.49
N LYS A 103 6.43 -6.66 7.69
CA LYS A 103 6.45 -7.90 8.46
C LYS A 103 5.05 -8.32 8.89
N GLU A 104 4.21 -7.37 9.29
CA GLU A 104 2.80 -7.63 9.60
C GLU A 104 2.00 -8.05 8.35
N TYR A 105 2.24 -7.39 7.20
CA TYR A 105 1.62 -7.74 5.92
C TYR A 105 1.93 -9.20 5.53
N PHE A 106 3.21 -9.58 5.53
CA PHE A 106 3.61 -10.93 5.15
C PHE A 106 3.18 -11.98 6.18
N ALA A 107 3.22 -11.65 7.48
CA ALA A 107 2.72 -12.53 8.54
C ALA A 107 1.22 -12.84 8.38
N LYS A 108 0.39 -11.84 8.07
CA LYS A 108 -1.06 -12.02 7.78
C LYS A 108 -1.32 -12.94 6.60
N LYS A 109 -0.39 -12.99 5.64
CA LYS A 109 -0.46 -13.87 4.46
C LYS A 109 0.21 -15.23 4.65
N GLY A 110 0.65 -15.55 5.88
CA GLY A 110 1.32 -16.81 6.19
C GLY A 110 2.74 -16.93 5.63
N ILE A 111 3.31 -15.82 5.16
CA ILE A 111 4.67 -15.75 4.63
C ILE A 111 5.60 -15.38 5.77
N LYS A 112 6.55 -16.27 6.09
CA LYS A 112 7.61 -15.99 7.06
C LYS A 112 8.79 -15.34 6.33
N LEU A 113 9.04 -14.07 6.64
CA LEU A 113 10.26 -13.35 6.27
C LEU A 113 11.42 -13.70 7.20
#